data_AF-A0A2E8VE64-F1
#
_entry.id   AF-A0A2E8VE64-F1
#
_cell.length_a   1.000
_cell.length_b   1.000
_cell.length_c   1.000
_cell.angle_alpha   90.00
_cell.angle_beta   90.00
_cell.angle_gamma   90.00
#
_symmetry.space_group_name_H-M   'P 1'
#
loop_
_entity.id
_entity.type
_entity.pdbx_description
1 polymer ?
#
loop_
_entity_poly.entity_id
_entity_poly.type
_entity_poly.pdbx_seq_one_letter_code
_entity_poly.pdbx_strand_id
1 'polypeptide(L)'
;MRKFEKLIFDLKNGIKRKISSRRLKIQVTVEEFHLLSKKYFLELKKGAEKFQFKVDPKDKDNILFILRVYYGLWIEVNELSITIHSKFPKRFILTKEVNKTNHYFTPKTFPKGTIMYSVGSAYSSSNGMAGTSLWDNLNPIEDTDLIPSVQINYDFIKPDGK
;
A
#
# COMPACT_ATOMS: atom_id res chain seq x y z
N MET A 1 -9.19 -12.67 -8.61
CA MET A 1 -10.00 -11.60 -8.00
C MET A 1 -9.12 -10.38 -7.76
N ARG A 2 -9.53 -9.17 -8.17
CA ARG A 2 -8.73 -7.96 -7.95
C ARG A 2 -8.66 -7.64 -6.45
N LYS A 3 -7.57 -7.01 -5.99
CA LYS A 3 -7.33 -6.69 -4.57
C LYS A 3 -8.51 -5.98 -3.89
N PHE A 4 -9.09 -4.98 -4.57
CA PHE A 4 -10.24 -4.22 -4.06
C PHE A 4 -11.53 -5.04 -4.03
N GLU A 5 -11.77 -5.88 -5.04
CA GLU A 5 -12.91 -6.81 -5.06
C GLU A 5 -12.82 -7.82 -3.91
N LYS A 6 -11.60 -8.26 -3.59
CA LYS A 6 -11.33 -9.15 -2.46
C LYS A 6 -11.66 -8.48 -1.13
N LEU A 7 -11.25 -7.23 -0.92
CA LEU A 7 -11.65 -6.44 0.25
C LEU A 7 -13.18 -6.41 0.37
N ILE A 8 -13.90 -6.02 -0.68
CA ILE A 8 -15.37 -5.94 -0.65
C ILE A 8 -16.02 -7.29 -0.35
N PHE A 9 -15.48 -8.37 -0.93
CA PHE A 9 -15.96 -9.72 -0.64
C PHE A 9 -15.80 -10.08 0.83
N ASP A 10 -14.61 -9.87 1.39
CA ASP A 10 -14.31 -10.20 2.78
C ASP A 10 -15.04 -9.29 3.78
N LEU A 11 -15.27 -8.01 3.44
CA LEU A 11 -16.09 -7.09 4.26
C LEU A 11 -17.55 -7.57 4.38
N LYS A 12 -18.08 -8.22 3.34
CA LYS A 12 -19.46 -8.74 3.32
C LYS A 12 -19.60 -10.11 3.96
N ASN A 13 -18.63 -10.99 3.71
CA ASN A 13 -18.70 -12.40 4.09
C ASN A 13 -17.89 -12.72 5.35
N GLY A 14 -17.09 -11.77 5.84
CA GLY A 14 -16.10 -11.98 6.89
C GLY A 14 -14.84 -12.70 6.38
N ILE A 15 -13.80 -12.68 7.22
CA ILE A 15 -12.56 -13.43 7.01
C ILE A 15 -12.60 -14.74 7.81
N LYS A 16 -12.01 -15.81 7.28
CA LYS A 16 -12.01 -17.13 7.93
C LYS A 16 -10.94 -17.30 9.01
N ARG A 17 -9.89 -16.49 8.97
CA ARG A 17 -8.72 -16.59 9.85
C ARG A 17 -8.23 -15.19 10.18
N LYS A 18 -7.61 -15.04 11.36
CA LYS A 18 -6.93 -13.80 11.75
C LYS A 18 -5.89 -13.38 10.71
N ILE A 19 -5.73 -12.07 10.58
CA ILE A 19 -4.68 -11.46 9.76
C ILE A 19 -3.52 -11.12 10.70
N SER A 20 -2.30 -11.48 10.36
CA SER A 20 -1.16 -11.17 11.22
C SER A 20 0.12 -10.97 10.43
N SER A 21 1.01 -10.14 10.98
CA SER A 21 2.37 -9.97 10.49
C SER A 21 3.33 -9.99 11.67
N ARG A 22 4.16 -11.04 11.73
CA ARG A 22 5.20 -11.19 12.76
C ARG A 22 6.19 -10.03 12.70
N ARG A 23 6.60 -9.64 11.49
CA ARG A 23 7.55 -8.53 11.26
C ARG A 23 7.02 -7.20 11.79
N LEU A 24 5.73 -6.94 11.64
CA LEU A 24 5.10 -5.69 12.10
C LEU A 24 4.55 -5.78 13.52
N LYS A 25 4.53 -6.98 14.13
CA LYS A 25 3.92 -7.25 15.43
C LYS A 25 2.44 -6.83 15.51
N ILE A 26 1.73 -6.87 14.37
CA ILE A 26 0.30 -6.56 14.28
C ILE A 26 -0.47 -7.86 14.06
N GLN A 27 -1.60 -7.99 14.76
CA GLN A 27 -2.59 -9.04 14.57
C GLN A 27 -3.97 -8.42 14.61
N VAL A 28 -4.83 -8.79 13.65
CA VAL A 28 -6.25 -8.44 13.62
C VAL A 28 -7.04 -9.74 13.69
N THR A 29 -7.85 -9.92 14.74
CA THR A 29 -8.69 -11.13 14.87
C THR A 29 -9.87 -11.11 13.89
N VAL A 30 -10.61 -12.21 13.80
CA VAL A 30 -11.80 -12.27 12.95
C VAL A 30 -12.88 -11.32 13.47
N GLU A 31 -13.06 -11.29 14.79
CA GLU A 31 -14.01 -10.42 15.49
C GLU A 31 -13.62 -8.96 15.33
N GLU A 32 -12.34 -8.63 15.50
CA GLU A 32 -11.84 -7.28 15.32
C GLU A 32 -12.02 -6.81 13.87
N PHE A 33 -11.70 -7.66 12.89
CA PHE A 33 -11.96 -7.35 11.49
C PHE A 33 -13.43 -7.07 11.24
N HIS A 34 -14.35 -7.88 11.80
CA HIS A 34 -15.79 -7.68 11.66
C HIS A 34 -16.27 -6.34 12.27
N LEU A 35 -15.75 -5.98 13.46
CA LEU A 35 -16.07 -4.71 14.10
C LEU A 35 -15.57 -3.53 13.28
N LEU A 36 -14.32 -3.57 12.81
CA LEU A 36 -13.74 -2.55 11.92
C LEU A 36 -14.50 -2.46 10.58
N SER A 37 -14.91 -3.60 10.04
CA SER A 37 -15.70 -3.72 8.80
C SER A 37 -17.00 -2.92 8.89
N LYS A 38 -17.78 -3.17 9.94
CA LYS A 38 -19.05 -2.48 10.19
C LYS A 38 -18.87 -1.00 10.50
N LYS A 39 -17.80 -0.64 11.22
CA LYS A 39 -17.55 0.73 11.65
C LYS A 39 -17.14 1.66 10.51
N TYR A 40 -16.28 1.19 9.60
CA TYR A 40 -15.61 2.08 8.64
C TYR A 40 -15.99 1.85 7.17
N PHE A 41 -16.50 0.67 6.82
CA PHE A 41 -16.68 0.28 5.42
C PHE A 41 -18.12 -0.04 5.03
N LEU A 42 -19.10 0.33 5.86
CA LEU A 42 -20.51 0.03 5.62
C LEU A 42 -21.03 0.63 4.30
N GLU A 43 -20.52 1.82 3.94
CA GLU A 43 -20.89 2.55 2.73
C GLU A 43 -20.03 2.17 1.51
N LEU A 44 -19.05 1.29 1.66
CA LEU A 44 -18.16 0.89 0.57
C LEU A 44 -18.89 -0.02 -0.42
N LYS A 45 -19.19 0.53 -1.61
CA LYS A 45 -19.91 -0.18 -2.68
C LYS A 45 -18.98 -0.82 -3.70
N LYS A 46 -19.43 -1.93 -4.30
CA LYS A 46 -18.78 -2.55 -5.46
C LYS A 46 -18.79 -1.57 -6.63
N GLY A 47 -17.67 -1.43 -7.32
CA GLY A 47 -17.52 -0.54 -8.47
C GLY A 47 -17.14 0.90 -8.13
N ALA A 48 -17.06 1.27 -6.84
CA ALA A 48 -16.53 2.57 -6.45
C ALA A 48 -15.08 2.73 -6.92
N GLU A 49 -14.77 3.82 -7.60
CA GLU A 49 -13.39 4.11 -8.02
C GLU A 49 -12.50 4.48 -6.83
N LYS A 50 -13.07 5.30 -5.93
CA LYS A 50 -12.48 5.75 -4.68
C LYS A 50 -13.52 5.70 -3.56
N PHE A 51 -13.06 5.55 -2.33
CA PHE A 51 -13.90 5.63 -1.13
C PHE A 51 -13.14 6.31 0.00
N GLN A 52 -13.72 7.37 0.57
CA GLN A 52 -13.10 8.15 1.63
C GLN A 52 -13.90 8.00 2.93
N PHE A 53 -13.19 7.84 4.04
CA PHE A 53 -13.77 7.72 5.37
C PHE A 53 -12.82 8.32 6.41
N LYS A 54 -13.33 8.52 7.63
CA LYS A 54 -12.54 8.94 8.78
C LYS A 54 -12.34 7.77 9.73
N VAL A 55 -11.14 7.67 10.31
CA VAL A 55 -10.78 6.64 11.28
C VAL A 55 -10.50 7.24 12.64
N ASP A 56 -10.85 6.50 13.69
CA ASP A 56 -10.41 6.86 15.04
C ASP A 56 -8.90 6.63 15.16
N PRO A 57 -8.18 7.48 15.92
CA PRO A 57 -6.74 7.33 16.12
C PRO A 57 -6.31 5.92 16.58
N LYS A 58 -7.09 5.32 17.48
CA LYS A 58 -6.81 3.99 18.05
C LYS A 58 -6.89 2.84 17.03
N ASP A 59 -7.68 3.00 15.97
CA ASP A 59 -7.91 1.95 14.97
C ASP A 59 -7.03 2.16 13.72
N LYS A 60 -6.38 3.33 13.61
CA LYS A 60 -5.66 3.76 12.40
C LYS A 60 -4.63 2.74 11.93
N ASP A 61 -3.77 2.25 12.82
CA ASP A 61 -2.69 1.33 12.43
C ASP A 61 -3.24 -0.02 11.94
N ASN A 62 -4.31 -0.53 12.56
CA ASN A 62 -4.97 -1.76 12.11
C ASN A 62 -5.65 -1.56 10.76
N ILE A 63 -6.30 -0.42 10.53
CA ILE A 63 -6.89 -0.09 9.23
C ILE A 63 -5.80 0.03 8.15
N LEU A 64 -4.71 0.76 8.42
CA LEU A 64 -3.59 0.88 7.49
C LEU A 64 -2.97 -0.49 7.18
N PHE A 65 -2.80 -1.34 8.19
CA PHE A 65 -2.30 -2.70 8.02
C PHE A 65 -3.21 -3.55 7.14
N ILE A 66 -4.52 -3.55 7.40
CA ILE A 66 -5.51 -4.27 6.59
C ILE A 66 -5.43 -3.80 5.13
N LEU A 67 -5.45 -2.48 4.89
CA LEU A 67 -5.54 -1.92 3.54
C LEU A 67 -4.22 -2.03 2.76
N ARG A 68 -3.10 -1.57 3.34
CA ARG A 68 -1.80 -1.50 2.64
C ARG A 68 -1.07 -2.83 2.63
N VAL A 69 -1.14 -3.60 3.72
CA VAL A 69 -0.32 -4.80 3.87
C VAL A 69 -1.11 -6.04 3.48
N TYR A 70 -2.30 -6.25 4.04
CA TYR A 70 -3.07 -7.46 3.78
C TYR A 70 -3.71 -7.47 2.39
N TYR A 71 -4.40 -6.38 2.00
CA TYR A 71 -4.99 -6.27 0.67
C TYR A 71 -4.05 -5.67 -0.38
N GLY A 72 -3.01 -4.94 0.03
CA GLY A 72 -2.06 -4.34 -0.91
C GLY A 72 -2.66 -3.23 -1.76
N LEU A 73 -3.60 -2.45 -1.20
CA LEU A 73 -4.31 -1.36 -1.87
C LEU A 73 -3.50 -0.06 -1.83
N TRP A 74 -3.72 0.79 -2.83
CA TRP A 74 -3.26 2.16 -2.76
C TRP A 74 -4.27 2.97 -1.95
N ILE A 75 -3.75 3.69 -0.96
CA ILE A 75 -4.55 4.58 -0.12
C ILE A 75 -3.83 5.91 0.05
N GLU A 76 -4.59 6.99 0.07
CA GLU A 76 -4.14 8.31 0.47
C GLU A 76 -4.55 8.52 1.93
N VAL A 77 -3.64 9.05 2.74
CA VAL A 77 -3.87 9.28 4.18
C VAL A 77 -3.63 10.75 4.45
N ASN A 78 -4.66 11.45 4.90
CA ASN A 78 -4.60 12.82 5.38
C ASN A 78 -5.05 12.84 6.84
N GLU A 79 -4.10 12.86 7.77
CA GLU A 79 -4.32 12.72 9.21
C GLU A 79 -5.13 11.46 9.58
N LEU A 80 -6.42 11.62 9.86
CA LEU A 80 -7.38 10.56 10.20
C LEU A 80 -8.37 10.27 9.05
N SER A 81 -8.24 10.95 7.91
CA SER A 81 -8.98 10.65 6.70
C SER A 81 -8.19 9.70 5.80
N ILE A 82 -8.84 8.62 5.36
CA ILE A 82 -8.27 7.64 4.46
C ILE A 82 -9.12 7.57 3.20
N THR A 83 -8.47 7.64 2.04
CA THR A 83 -9.09 7.41 0.73
C THR A 83 -8.53 6.14 0.13
N ILE A 84 -9.38 5.15 -0.13
CA ILE A 84 -9.03 3.91 -0.82
C ILE A 84 -9.25 4.08 -2.31
N HIS A 85 -8.31 3.60 -3.12
CA HIS A 85 -8.44 3.54 -4.57
C HIS A 85 -8.64 2.10 -5.02
N SER A 86 -9.59 1.89 -5.93
CA SER A 86 -9.89 0.56 -6.48
C SER A 86 -8.75 -0.02 -7.33
N LYS A 87 -7.86 0.84 -7.84
CA LYS A 87 -6.68 0.48 -8.63
C LYS A 87 -5.42 0.98 -7.95
N PHE A 88 -4.40 0.11 -7.92
CA PHE A 88 -3.05 0.52 -7.51
C PHE A 88 -2.37 1.24 -8.69
N PRO A 89 -1.78 2.44 -8.50
CA PRO A 89 -1.12 3.17 -9.56
C PRO A 89 0.07 2.38 -10.15
N LYS A 90 0.20 2.43 -11.48
CA LYS A 90 1.35 1.80 -12.17
C LYS A 90 2.61 2.67 -12.13
N ARG A 91 2.43 3.97 -11.94
CA ARG A 91 3.50 4.97 -11.94
C ARG A 91 3.29 6.00 -10.85
N PHE A 92 4.40 6.48 -10.35
CA PHE A 92 4.51 7.50 -9.35
C PHE A 92 5.56 8.51 -9.78
N ILE A 93 5.45 9.72 -9.27
CA ILE A 93 6.49 10.74 -9.38
C ILE A 93 7.03 11.05 -7.99
N LEU A 94 8.36 11.14 -7.88
CA LEU A 94 9.02 11.51 -6.63
C LEU A 94 8.73 12.96 -6.27
N THR A 95 8.20 13.20 -5.07
CA THR A 95 7.92 14.54 -4.55
C THR A 95 9.13 15.16 -3.86
N LYS A 96 10.10 14.32 -3.46
CA LYS A 96 11.37 14.65 -2.80
C LYS A 96 12.48 13.78 -3.39
N GLU A 97 13.73 14.21 -3.27
CA GLU A 97 14.88 13.37 -3.62
C GLU A 97 14.98 12.14 -2.70
N VAL A 98 15.31 10.98 -3.27
CA VAL A 98 15.57 9.75 -2.54
C VAL A 98 17.06 9.41 -2.64
N ASN A 99 17.73 9.23 -1.52
CA ASN A 99 19.16 8.90 -1.45
C ASN A 99 19.46 8.06 -0.19
N LYS A 100 20.73 7.69 0.03
CA LYS A 100 21.11 6.80 1.15
C LYS A 100 20.86 7.39 2.54
N THR A 101 20.67 8.70 2.69
CA THR A 101 20.42 9.30 4.01
C THR A 101 18.95 9.16 4.44
N ASN A 102 18.02 9.19 3.48
CA ASN A 102 16.58 9.05 3.75
C ASN A 102 16.01 7.66 3.41
N HIS A 103 16.70 6.89 2.55
CA HIS A 103 16.38 5.51 2.21
C HIS A 103 17.68 4.71 2.15
N TYR A 104 18.15 4.23 3.31
CA TYR A 104 19.47 3.59 3.47
C TYR A 104 19.79 2.50 2.42
N PHE A 105 18.81 1.68 2.07
CA PHE A 105 18.96 0.57 1.12
C PHE A 105 18.85 0.98 -0.35
N THR A 106 18.77 2.28 -0.65
CA THR A 106 18.74 2.73 -2.05
C THR A 106 20.11 2.53 -2.72
N PRO A 107 20.16 1.92 -3.92
CA PRO A 107 21.41 1.68 -4.61
C PRO A 107 22.00 2.94 -5.24
N LYS A 108 21.14 3.93 -5.57
CA LYS A 108 21.52 5.21 -6.17
C LYS A 108 20.61 6.33 -5.67
N THR A 109 21.01 7.56 -5.96
CA THR A 109 20.15 8.74 -5.75
C THR A 109 19.12 8.85 -6.87
N PHE A 110 17.87 9.06 -6.51
CA PHE A 110 16.78 9.39 -7.42
C PHE A 110 16.37 10.85 -7.21
N PRO A 111 16.58 11.73 -8.20
CA PRO A 111 16.17 13.13 -8.12
C PRO A 111 14.67 13.32 -7.87
N LYS A 112 14.31 14.46 -7.27
CA LYS A 112 12.91 14.89 -7.23
C LYS A 112 12.36 14.99 -8.66
N GLY A 113 11.14 14.52 -8.87
CA GLY A 113 10.50 14.51 -10.19
C GLY A 113 10.77 13.25 -11.03
N THR A 114 11.62 12.33 -10.58
CA THR A 114 11.80 11.03 -11.25
C THR A 114 10.49 10.25 -11.29
N ILE A 115 10.19 9.68 -12.46
CA ILE A 115 9.07 8.75 -12.65
C ILE A 115 9.52 7.38 -12.17
N MET A 116 8.73 6.80 -11.27
CA MET A 116 8.97 5.51 -10.66
C MET A 116 7.82 4.56 -11.00
N TYR A 117 8.14 3.36 -11.44
CA TYR A 117 7.21 2.32 -11.83
C TYR A 117 6.93 1.38 -10.66
N SER A 118 5.67 0.99 -10.51
CA SER A 118 5.28 -0.06 -9.57
C SER A 118 5.84 -1.39 -10.05
N VAL A 119 6.69 -2.01 -9.24
CA VAL A 119 7.33 -3.28 -9.54
C VAL A 119 7.07 -4.28 -8.41
N GLY A 120 7.19 -5.57 -8.71
CA GLY A 120 7.14 -6.60 -7.68
C GLY A 120 8.32 -6.44 -6.71
N SER A 121 8.07 -6.66 -5.42
CA SER A 121 9.15 -6.73 -4.43
C SER A 121 9.90 -8.06 -4.62
N ALA A 122 10.99 -8.07 -5.40
CA ALA A 122 11.75 -9.30 -5.70
C ALA A 122 12.17 -10.07 -4.43
N TYR A 123 12.41 -9.37 -3.31
CA TYR A 123 12.88 -9.95 -2.05
C TYR A 123 11.97 -9.69 -0.84
N SER A 124 10.69 -9.33 -1.04
CA SER A 124 9.77 -8.96 0.07
C SER A 124 10.34 -7.91 1.05
N SER A 125 11.28 -7.09 0.58
CA SER A 125 12.05 -6.12 1.38
C SER A 125 11.24 -4.89 1.76
N SER A 126 10.08 -4.68 1.13
CA SER A 126 9.22 -3.53 1.45
C SER A 126 8.36 -3.75 2.70
N ASN A 127 8.42 -2.78 3.60
CA ASN A 127 7.45 -2.55 4.65
C ASN A 127 6.24 -1.79 4.07
N GLY A 128 5.19 -2.54 3.75
CA GLY A 128 3.94 -2.00 3.20
C GLY A 128 3.24 -0.94 4.05
N MET A 129 3.57 -0.81 5.35
CA MET A 129 3.08 0.28 6.19
C MET A 129 3.73 1.62 5.84
N ALA A 130 5.03 1.60 5.56
CA ALA A 130 5.86 2.78 5.36
C ALA A 130 5.97 3.20 3.89
N GLY A 131 5.98 2.23 2.97
CA GLY A 131 6.19 2.50 1.55
C GLY A 131 5.78 1.36 0.64
N THR A 132 6.16 1.48 -0.63
CA THR A 132 5.91 0.47 -1.66
C THR A 132 7.14 0.27 -2.54
N SER A 133 7.19 -0.85 -3.26
CA SER A 133 8.34 -1.23 -4.09
C SER A 133 8.24 -0.57 -5.46
N LEU A 134 9.22 0.29 -5.78
CA LEU A 134 9.28 1.02 -7.03
C LEU A 134 10.66 0.92 -7.68
N TRP A 135 10.74 1.27 -8.96
CA TRP A 135 12.00 1.43 -9.70
C TRP A 135 11.90 2.51 -10.79
N ASP A 136 13.01 3.06 -11.25
CA ASP A 136 13.00 4.18 -12.21
C ASP A 136 12.87 3.77 -13.69
N ASN A 137 12.85 2.47 -13.97
CA ASN A 137 12.54 1.90 -15.27
C ASN A 137 11.97 0.48 -15.12
N LEU A 138 11.67 -0.18 -16.24
CA LEU A 138 11.18 -1.55 -16.28
C LEU A 138 12.21 -2.52 -16.89
N ASN A 139 13.46 -2.10 -17.00
CA ASN A 139 14.50 -2.94 -17.56
C ASN A 139 14.88 -4.00 -16.52
N PRO A 140 14.98 -5.27 -16.93
CA PRO A 140 15.48 -6.30 -16.04
C PRO A 140 16.99 -6.13 -15.79
N ILE A 141 17.50 -6.77 -14.74
CA ILE A 141 18.93 -6.93 -14.51
C ILE A 141 19.49 -7.82 -15.62
N GLU A 142 20.68 -7.48 -16.13
CA GLU A 142 21.39 -8.27 -17.15
C GLU A 142 21.43 -9.75 -16.78
N ASP A 143 21.18 -10.62 -17.77
CA ASP A 143 21.07 -12.07 -17.63
C ASP A 143 19.94 -12.57 -16.71
N THR A 144 18.93 -11.73 -16.41
CA THR A 144 17.74 -12.13 -15.63
C THR A 144 16.44 -11.55 -16.21
N ASP A 145 15.30 -12.04 -15.73
CA ASP A 145 13.98 -11.43 -15.95
C ASP A 145 13.55 -10.50 -14.78
N LEU A 146 14.46 -10.23 -13.84
CA LEU A 146 14.13 -9.52 -12.60
C LEU A 146 14.29 -8.02 -12.77
N ILE A 147 13.20 -7.29 -12.62
CA ILE A 147 13.25 -5.82 -12.49
C ILE A 147 13.71 -5.48 -11.07
N PRO A 148 14.74 -4.61 -10.90
CA PRO A 148 15.16 -4.18 -9.58
C PRO A 148 14.01 -3.49 -8.84
N SER A 149 14.08 -3.47 -7.52
CA SER A 149 13.09 -2.77 -6.70
C SER A 149 13.73 -2.15 -5.47
N VAL A 150 13.25 -0.98 -5.11
CA VAL A 150 13.58 -0.31 -3.85
C VAL A 150 12.28 0.11 -3.17
N GLN A 151 12.23 0.02 -1.84
CA GLN A 151 11.12 0.63 -1.12
C GLN A 151 11.25 2.15 -1.17
N ILE A 152 10.19 2.82 -1.62
CA ILE A 152 10.03 4.27 -1.48
C ILE A 152 8.89 4.53 -0.51
N ASN A 153 9.14 5.38 0.50
CA ASN A 153 8.13 5.75 1.50
C ASN A 153 6.99 6.55 0.87
N TYR A 154 5.77 6.38 1.39
CA TYR A 154 4.56 6.98 0.81
C TYR A 154 4.60 8.51 0.76
N ASP A 155 5.31 9.18 1.68
CA ASP A 155 5.43 10.64 1.72
C ASP A 155 6.44 11.21 0.69
N PHE A 156 7.14 10.34 -0.04
CA PHE A 156 8.06 10.69 -1.13
C PHE A 156 7.44 10.51 -2.52
N ILE A 157 6.20 10.01 -2.61
CA ILE A 157 5.57 9.64 -3.88
C ILE A 157 4.15 10.18 -4.00
N LYS A 158 3.77 10.48 -5.25
CA LYS A 158 2.38 10.68 -5.64
C LYS A 158 2.10 9.95 -6.95
N PRO A 159 0.88 9.44 -7.19
CA PRO A 159 0.53 8.86 -8.49
C PRO A 159 0.75 9.87 -9.63
N ASP A 160 1.32 9.43 -10.75
CA ASP A 160 1.59 10.28 -11.93
C ASP A 160 0.30 10.67 -12.70
N GLY A 161 -0.83 10.03 -12.40
CA GLY A 161 -2.13 10.33 -13.00
C GLY A 161 -2.30 9.90 -14.47
N LYS A 162 -1.24 9.37 -15.09
CA LYS A 162 -1.22 8.86 -16.46
C LYS A 162 -1.21 7.34 -16.54
#